data_AF-A0AB35Q6H8-F1
#
_entry.id   AF-A0AB35Q6H8-F1
#
_cell.length_a   1.000
_cell.length_b   1.000
_cell.length_c   1.000
_cell.angle_alpha   90.00
_cell.angle_beta   90.00
_cell.angle_gamma   90.00
#
_symmetry.space_group_name_H-M   'P 1'
#
loop_
_entity.id
_entity.type
_entity.pdbx_description
1 polymer ?
#
loop_
_entity_poly.entity_id
_entity_poly.type
_entity_poly.pdbx_seq_one_letter_code
_entity_poly.pdbx_strand_id
1 'polypeptide(L)'
;MSNLQHHDHAGDLQRKLTNRHLQLIAIGGAIGTGLFMGSGKTISLAGPSILFIYLIIGTMIFFLMRALGEVLLSNLNYKSFVDMAYDLIGPWAGFYVGWTYWVSWVLVGMADLTAVTSYLSFWLPNGVSFSPIEQAMISAGCVLFLLVLNLLTVRLFGEVEFWFAIIKIVAIIALVLAGIYMVVSKFQSPSGSVAAISNIWNHGGMFPHGVNGFLAGFQIAIFAFIGVELVGTTAAETKDPHKHLPKAINAIPIRVILFYVLALMVVMSVTPWDQVKADRSPFVELFLMAGIPTAAIIMNLVVLSSVMSSMNSGIFSTSRMMYGLSRDGQAPETLGQLTKSAVPANGLIFSCACIMGGALLQYFVPNTIEAFTLATTLCTILFLTVWILILVCYIRYRKLSPELHEKSNFKMPGGVAMSYVVIAFFLFTIAILSLEADTAKSLMVSPIWFLVLAIGYFGFYKSKIKRNFAQE
;
A
#
# COMPACT_ATOMS: atom_id res chain seq x y z
N MET A 1 -12.29 18.72 -28.31
CA MET A 1 -10.91 19.21 -28.46
C MET A 1 -10.89 20.66 -27.98
N SER A 2 -10.59 20.91 -26.70
CA SER A 2 -10.20 22.24 -26.23
C SER A 2 -8.69 22.22 -26.01
N ASN A 3 -7.99 23.14 -26.68
CA ASN A 3 -6.57 23.35 -26.50
C ASN A 3 -6.32 23.94 -25.11
N LEU A 4 -5.79 23.12 -24.20
CA LEU A 4 -5.15 23.59 -22.97
C LEU A 4 -3.64 23.43 -23.11
N GLN A 5 -3.02 24.34 -23.85
CA GLN A 5 -1.62 24.66 -23.62
C GLN A 5 -1.57 25.49 -22.33
N HIS A 6 -0.96 24.96 -21.27
CA HIS A 6 -0.71 25.74 -20.06
C HIS A 6 0.78 25.87 -19.77
N HIS A 7 1.18 27.14 -19.71
CA HIS A 7 2.34 27.63 -18.99
C HIS A 7 2.19 27.29 -17.49
N ASP A 8 3.29 27.01 -16.80
CA ASP A 8 3.33 26.84 -15.34
C ASP A 8 2.84 28.14 -14.65
N HIS A 9 1.54 28.21 -14.33
CA HIS A 9 0.95 29.33 -13.60
C HIS A 9 1.28 29.23 -12.09
N ALA A 10 1.47 30.39 -11.45
CA ALA A 10 1.54 30.50 -10.00
C ALA A 10 0.20 30.05 -9.39
N GLY A 11 0.12 28.80 -8.91
CA GLY A 11 -1.11 28.20 -8.37
C GLY A 11 -1.20 26.66 -8.49
N ASP A 12 -0.31 26.03 -9.25
CA ASP A 12 -0.28 24.58 -9.42
C ASP A 12 0.81 23.89 -8.57
N LEU A 13 0.64 22.59 -8.31
CA LEU A 13 1.65 21.75 -7.64
C LEU A 13 2.98 21.83 -8.40
N GLN A 14 4.07 22.09 -7.69
CA GLN A 14 5.39 22.22 -8.32
C GLN A 14 6.06 20.86 -8.52
N ARG A 15 6.59 20.64 -9.73
CA ARG A 15 7.36 19.43 -10.12
C ARG A 15 8.76 19.42 -9.50
N LYS A 16 8.84 19.25 -8.18
CA LYS A 16 10.09 19.29 -7.39
C LYS A 16 10.71 17.91 -7.10
N LEU A 17 10.03 16.81 -7.46
CA LEU A 17 10.57 15.46 -7.30
C LEU A 17 11.49 15.10 -8.46
N THR A 18 12.66 14.56 -8.14
CA THR A 18 13.64 14.11 -9.14
C THR A 18 13.34 12.67 -9.58
N ASN A 19 13.87 12.26 -10.73
CA ASN A 19 13.71 10.89 -11.24
C ASN A 19 14.16 9.81 -10.24
N ARG A 20 15.16 10.10 -9.39
CA ARG A 20 15.60 9.17 -8.32
C ARG A 20 14.55 9.05 -7.21
N HIS A 21 13.89 10.15 -6.83
CA HIS A 21 12.83 10.13 -5.83
C HIS A 21 11.66 9.31 -6.34
N LEU A 22 11.25 9.51 -7.60
CA LEU A 22 10.20 8.75 -8.26
C LEU A 22 10.46 7.24 -8.28
N GLN A 23 11.67 6.82 -8.67
CA GLN A 23 12.02 5.40 -8.69
C GLN A 23 12.03 4.79 -7.30
N LEU A 24 12.50 5.52 -6.28
CA LEU A 24 12.60 5.00 -4.92
C LEU A 24 11.28 5.10 -4.14
N ILE A 25 10.41 6.06 -4.45
CA ILE A 25 9.01 6.05 -3.98
C ILE A 25 8.30 4.83 -4.60
N ALA A 26 8.50 4.57 -5.89
CA ALA A 26 7.94 3.40 -6.55
C ALA A 26 8.45 2.07 -5.97
N ILE A 27 9.73 2.00 -5.55
CA ILE A 27 10.33 0.79 -4.96
C ILE A 27 9.97 0.67 -3.48
N GLY A 28 10.16 1.75 -2.72
CA GLY A 28 10.03 1.81 -1.27
C GLY A 28 8.59 1.89 -0.78
N GLY A 29 7.70 2.56 -1.51
CA GLY A 29 6.27 2.65 -1.17
C GLY A 29 5.53 1.33 -1.30
N ALA A 30 6.03 0.40 -2.12
CA ALA A 30 5.49 -0.97 -2.21
C ALA A 30 6.02 -1.88 -1.08
N ILE A 31 7.10 -1.51 -0.38
CA ILE A 31 7.69 -2.31 0.70
C ILE A 31 7.33 -1.63 2.03
N GLY A 32 6.24 -2.09 2.63
CA GLY A 32 5.63 -1.47 3.81
C GLY A 32 5.36 -2.46 4.96
N THR A 33 4.50 -2.03 5.87
CA THR A 33 4.06 -2.79 7.05
C THR A 33 3.47 -4.15 6.70
N GLY A 34 2.77 -4.27 5.58
CA GLY A 34 2.16 -5.53 5.17
C GLY A 34 3.17 -6.66 4.95
N LEU A 35 4.37 -6.36 4.44
CA LEU A 35 5.42 -7.37 4.29
C LEU A 35 6.01 -7.75 5.65
N PHE A 36 6.41 -6.77 6.48
CA PHE A 36 7.17 -7.07 7.70
C PHE A 36 6.31 -7.51 8.88
N MET A 37 5.12 -6.94 9.07
CA MET A 37 4.21 -7.29 10.15
C MET A 37 3.21 -8.35 9.69
N GLY A 38 2.62 -8.14 8.51
CA GLY A 38 1.58 -9.01 7.98
C GLY A 38 2.07 -10.43 7.66
N SER A 39 3.36 -10.60 7.30
CA SER A 39 3.91 -11.92 6.97
C SER A 39 3.94 -12.89 8.14
N GLY A 40 4.15 -12.44 9.39
CA GLY A 40 4.14 -13.34 10.56
C GLY A 40 2.78 -14.02 10.73
N LYS A 41 1.71 -13.22 10.74
CA LYS A 41 0.33 -13.72 10.76
C LYS A 41 0.01 -14.55 9.51
N THR A 42 0.43 -14.12 8.32
CA THR A 42 0.18 -14.87 7.07
C THR A 42 0.87 -16.23 7.07
N ILE A 43 2.11 -16.33 7.55
CA ILE A 43 2.85 -17.60 7.71
C ILE A 43 2.12 -18.50 8.71
N SER A 44 1.63 -17.96 9.83
CA SER A 44 0.90 -18.76 10.82
C SER A 44 -0.41 -19.36 10.28
N LEU A 45 -1.02 -18.75 9.26
CA LEU A 45 -2.28 -19.19 8.64
C LEU A 45 -2.07 -20.09 7.42
N ALA A 46 -1.12 -19.72 6.55
CA ALA A 46 -0.90 -20.34 5.25
C ALA A 46 0.30 -21.29 5.24
N GLY A 47 1.19 -21.18 6.22
CA GLY A 47 2.49 -21.83 6.21
C GLY A 47 3.32 -21.43 4.98
N PRO A 48 4.10 -22.35 4.42
CA PRO A 48 4.96 -22.13 3.25
C PRO A 48 4.19 -21.74 1.98
N SER A 49 2.88 -22.01 1.92
CA SER A 49 2.06 -21.68 0.76
C SER A 49 1.97 -20.17 0.51
N ILE A 50 2.35 -19.33 1.49
CA ILE A 50 2.52 -17.87 1.34
C ILE A 50 3.38 -17.49 0.14
N LEU A 51 4.38 -18.30 -0.21
CA LEU A 51 5.24 -18.06 -1.38
C LEU A 51 4.43 -18.05 -2.68
N PHE A 52 3.49 -18.99 -2.83
CA PHE A 52 2.59 -19.04 -3.97
C PHE A 52 1.57 -17.92 -3.94
N ILE A 53 1.04 -17.59 -2.75
CA ILE A 53 0.10 -16.47 -2.57
C ILE A 53 0.72 -15.17 -3.08
N TYR A 54 1.95 -14.85 -2.67
CA TYR A 54 2.65 -13.65 -3.13
C TYR A 54 2.99 -13.67 -4.62
N LEU A 55 3.35 -14.82 -5.19
CA LEU A 55 3.54 -14.95 -6.63
C LEU A 55 2.25 -14.68 -7.42
N ILE A 56 1.12 -15.23 -6.96
CA ILE A 56 -0.20 -15.06 -7.60
C ILE A 56 -0.62 -13.59 -7.50
N ILE A 57 -0.62 -13.00 -6.30
CA ILE A 57 -1.00 -11.60 -6.10
C ILE A 57 -0.08 -10.69 -6.91
N GLY A 58 1.24 -10.88 -6.82
CA GLY A 58 2.20 -10.06 -7.55
C GLY A 58 2.02 -10.12 -9.07
N THR A 59 1.63 -11.28 -9.59
CA THR A 59 1.30 -11.46 -11.02
C THR A 59 0.03 -10.66 -11.39
N MET A 60 -1.03 -10.77 -10.59
CA MET A 60 -2.29 -10.04 -10.83
C MET A 60 -2.11 -8.52 -10.72
N ILE A 61 -1.32 -8.07 -9.74
CA ILE A 61 -0.94 -6.67 -9.56
C ILE A 61 -0.07 -6.17 -10.72
N PHE A 62 0.85 -6.98 -11.24
CA PHE A 62 1.61 -6.60 -12.42
C PHE A 62 0.68 -6.31 -13.61
N PHE A 63 -0.32 -7.15 -13.86
CA PHE A 63 -1.31 -6.91 -14.92
C PHE A 63 -2.16 -5.66 -14.67
N LEU A 64 -2.62 -5.43 -13.44
CA LEU A 64 -3.28 -4.18 -13.05
C LEU A 64 -2.41 -2.96 -13.39
N MET A 65 -1.14 -2.99 -13.03
CA MET A 65 -0.22 -1.88 -13.27
C MET A 65 0.11 -1.72 -14.76
N ARG A 66 0.16 -2.79 -15.54
CA ARG A 66 0.26 -2.72 -17.01
C ARG A 66 -0.96 -2.03 -17.63
N ALA A 67 -2.16 -2.36 -17.17
CA ALA A 67 -3.40 -1.71 -17.62
C ALA A 67 -3.39 -0.22 -17.27
N LEU A 68 -3.10 0.12 -16.00
CA LEU A 68 -3.01 1.49 -15.53
C LEU A 68 -1.97 2.31 -16.31
N GLY A 69 -0.75 1.78 -16.45
CA GLY A 69 0.33 2.46 -17.16
C GLY A 69 0.02 2.68 -18.64
N GLU A 70 -0.67 1.74 -19.30
CA GLU A 70 -1.09 1.92 -20.68
C GLU A 70 -2.05 3.11 -20.83
N VAL A 71 -3.06 3.22 -19.97
CA VAL A 71 -4.03 4.33 -20.05
C VAL A 71 -3.37 5.66 -19.71
N LEU A 72 -2.54 5.72 -18.66
CA LEU A 72 -1.84 6.95 -18.30
C LEU A 72 -0.91 7.45 -19.42
N LEU A 73 -0.25 6.55 -20.15
CA LEU A 73 0.59 6.92 -21.29
C LEU A 73 -0.21 7.29 -22.55
N SER A 74 -1.50 6.94 -22.61
CA SER A 74 -2.38 7.33 -23.72
C SER A 74 -2.82 8.79 -23.65
N ASN A 75 -2.88 9.36 -22.45
CA ASN A 75 -3.24 10.75 -22.21
C ASN A 75 -2.49 11.31 -20.99
N LEU A 76 -1.41 12.06 -21.25
CA LEU A 76 -0.57 12.66 -20.21
C LEU A 76 -1.25 13.82 -19.45
N ASN A 77 -2.47 14.20 -19.84
CA ASN A 77 -3.28 15.15 -19.07
C ASN A 77 -3.89 14.50 -17.83
N TYR A 78 -3.98 13.17 -17.77
CA TYR A 78 -4.38 12.48 -16.54
C TYR A 78 -3.30 12.68 -15.47
N LYS A 79 -3.62 13.47 -14.45
CA LYS A 79 -2.73 13.69 -13.30
C LYS A 79 -2.80 12.54 -12.31
N SER A 80 -3.88 11.78 -12.34
CA SER A 80 -4.07 10.59 -11.52
C SER A 80 -5.03 9.59 -12.18
N PHE A 81 -5.15 8.39 -11.60
CA PHE A 81 -6.18 7.43 -12.02
C PHE A 81 -7.60 7.87 -11.64
N VAL A 82 -7.76 8.91 -10.81
CA VAL A 82 -9.07 9.54 -10.53
C VAL A 82 -9.56 10.29 -11.77
N ASP A 83 -8.67 11.07 -12.38
CA ASP A 83 -8.95 11.82 -13.61
C ASP A 83 -9.33 10.85 -14.73
N MET A 84 -8.61 9.73 -14.83
CA MET A 84 -8.93 8.64 -15.74
C MET A 84 -10.34 8.07 -15.48
N ALA A 85 -10.71 7.83 -14.22
CA ALA A 85 -12.04 7.33 -13.86
C ALA A 85 -13.14 8.35 -14.15
N TYR A 86 -12.88 9.63 -13.87
CA TYR A 86 -13.76 10.73 -14.19
C TYR A 86 -14.04 10.80 -15.70
N ASP A 87 -12.99 10.76 -16.52
CA ASP A 87 -13.09 10.91 -17.97
C ASP A 87 -13.67 9.67 -18.67
N LEU A 88 -13.20 8.46 -18.34
CA LEU A 88 -13.57 7.24 -19.06
C LEU A 88 -14.87 6.58 -18.58
N ILE A 89 -15.29 6.85 -17.34
CA ILE A 89 -16.52 6.29 -16.75
C ILE A 89 -17.54 7.39 -16.46
N GLY A 90 -17.11 8.47 -15.83
CA GLY A 90 -17.94 9.64 -15.56
C GLY A 90 -17.69 10.26 -14.17
N PRO A 91 -18.33 11.39 -13.86
CA PRO A 91 -18.06 12.16 -12.64
C PRO A 91 -18.25 11.39 -11.32
N TRP A 92 -19.21 10.46 -11.29
CA TRP A 92 -19.44 9.61 -10.11
C TRP A 92 -18.25 8.70 -9.82
N ALA A 93 -17.58 8.20 -10.86
CA ALA A 93 -16.45 7.28 -10.71
C ALA A 93 -15.21 8.03 -10.23
N GLY A 94 -14.97 9.24 -10.74
CA GLY A 94 -13.94 10.14 -10.19
C GLY A 94 -14.17 10.41 -8.70
N PHE A 95 -15.38 10.83 -8.32
CA PHE A 95 -15.74 11.09 -6.92
C PHE A 95 -15.54 9.86 -6.03
N TYR A 96 -16.04 8.70 -6.46
CA TYR A 96 -15.91 7.45 -5.73
C TYR A 96 -14.44 7.06 -5.56
N VAL A 97 -13.66 7.05 -6.65
CA VAL A 97 -12.27 6.60 -6.62
C VAL A 97 -11.42 7.54 -5.77
N GLY A 98 -11.61 8.85 -5.89
CA GLY A 98 -10.83 9.82 -5.13
C GLY A 98 -11.08 9.74 -3.62
N TRP A 99 -12.34 9.75 -3.18
CA TRP A 99 -12.66 9.64 -1.75
C TRP A 99 -12.34 8.25 -1.19
N THR A 100 -12.60 7.18 -1.94
CA THR A 100 -12.28 5.81 -1.50
C THR A 100 -10.78 5.63 -1.35
N TYR A 101 -9.98 6.13 -2.30
CA TYR A 101 -8.53 6.09 -2.19
C TYR A 101 -8.02 6.93 -1.02
N TRP A 102 -8.58 8.13 -0.80
CA TRP A 102 -8.24 8.97 0.34
C TRP A 102 -8.50 8.26 1.68
N VAL A 103 -9.71 7.73 1.90
CA VAL A 103 -10.03 7.06 3.17
C VAL A 103 -9.20 5.78 3.34
N SER A 104 -8.87 5.09 2.24
CA SER A 104 -8.04 3.89 2.32
C SER A 104 -6.65 4.24 2.85
N TRP A 105 -6.03 5.33 2.39
CA TRP A 105 -4.76 5.80 2.95
C TRP A 105 -4.87 6.29 4.39
N VAL A 106 -6.01 6.84 4.81
CA VAL A 106 -6.28 7.13 6.23
C VAL A 106 -6.25 5.83 7.03
N LEU A 107 -6.93 4.77 6.57
CA LEU A 107 -6.95 3.46 7.22
C LEU A 107 -5.57 2.79 7.24
N VAL A 108 -4.77 2.91 6.17
CA VAL A 108 -3.36 2.47 6.16
C VAL A 108 -2.59 3.20 7.26
N GLY A 109 -2.73 4.53 7.36
CA GLY A 109 -2.09 5.31 8.40
C GLY A 109 -2.47 4.83 9.81
N MET A 110 -3.74 4.49 10.05
CA MET A 110 -4.20 3.94 11.32
C MET A 110 -3.60 2.55 11.62
N ALA A 111 -3.50 1.68 10.60
CA ALA A 111 -2.82 0.40 10.72
C ALA A 111 -1.32 0.56 10.99
N ASP A 112 -0.68 1.53 10.35
CA ASP A 112 0.75 1.79 10.54
C ASP A 112 1.05 2.35 11.94
N LEU A 113 0.18 3.17 12.53
CA LEU A 113 0.30 3.61 13.93
C LEU A 113 0.35 2.42 14.90
N THR A 114 -0.54 1.47 14.67
CA THR A 114 -0.62 0.21 15.43
C THR A 114 0.68 -0.61 15.27
N ALA A 115 1.25 -0.64 14.06
CA ALA A 115 2.52 -1.29 13.79
C ALA A 115 3.70 -0.60 14.50
N VAL A 116 3.77 0.75 14.47
CA VAL A 116 4.81 1.51 15.19
C VAL A 116 4.83 1.16 16.67
N THR A 117 3.67 1.19 17.32
CA THR A 117 3.53 0.84 18.74
C THR A 117 3.97 -0.59 19.03
N SER A 118 3.61 -1.53 18.16
CA SER A 118 4.04 -2.94 18.29
C SER A 118 5.56 -3.08 18.19
N TYR A 119 6.20 -2.43 17.21
CA TYR A 119 7.66 -2.50 17.05
C TYR A 119 8.43 -1.73 18.13
N LEU A 120 7.86 -0.66 18.70
CA LEU A 120 8.42 0.02 19.87
C LEU A 120 8.32 -0.82 21.15
N SER A 121 7.39 -1.78 21.19
CA SER A 121 7.27 -2.70 22.32
C SER A 121 8.42 -3.72 22.37
N PHE A 122 9.25 -3.81 21.32
CA PHE A 122 10.46 -4.64 21.29
C PHE A 122 11.43 -4.34 22.44
N TRP A 123 11.53 -3.07 22.85
CA TRP A 123 12.42 -2.65 23.93
C TRP A 123 11.79 -2.76 25.33
N LEU A 124 10.51 -3.13 25.41
CA LEU A 124 9.85 -3.36 26.68
C LEU A 124 10.23 -4.74 27.24
N PRO A 125 10.16 -4.92 28.57
CA PRO A 125 10.28 -6.23 29.17
C PRO A 125 9.22 -7.20 28.62
N ASN A 126 9.56 -8.49 28.54
CA ASN A 126 8.63 -9.52 28.07
C ASN A 126 7.33 -9.51 28.90
N GLY A 127 6.18 -9.48 28.21
CA GLY A 127 4.85 -9.44 28.84
C GLY A 127 4.36 -8.04 29.22
N VAL A 128 5.16 -7.00 28.99
CA VAL A 128 4.76 -5.60 29.17
C VAL A 128 4.34 -5.01 27.82
N SER A 129 3.19 -4.38 27.79
CA SER A 129 2.68 -3.62 26.65
C SER A 129 2.44 -2.17 27.07
N PHE A 130 2.62 -1.23 26.15
CA PHE A 130 2.24 0.16 26.38
C PHE A 130 0.76 0.26 26.79
N SER A 131 0.49 1.08 27.80
CA SER A 131 -0.88 1.47 28.17
C SER A 131 -1.56 2.22 27.02
N PRO A 132 -2.90 2.22 26.93
CA PRO A 132 -3.62 2.93 25.87
C PRO A 132 -3.22 4.41 25.71
N ILE A 133 -2.89 5.10 26.82
CA ILE A 133 -2.44 6.49 26.80
C ILE A 133 -1.06 6.61 26.16
N GLU A 134 -0.11 5.73 26.50
CA GLU A 134 1.22 5.71 25.88
C GLU A 134 1.15 5.40 24.38
N GLN A 135 0.30 4.45 23.98
CA GLN A 135 0.06 4.14 22.56
C GLN A 135 -0.48 5.37 21.81
N ALA A 136 -1.42 6.10 22.41
CA ALA A 136 -1.97 7.32 21.83
C ALA A 136 -0.93 8.44 21.74
N MET A 137 -0.07 8.62 22.74
CA MET A 137 1.00 9.61 22.73
C MET A 137 2.06 9.30 21.67
N ILE A 138 2.48 8.04 21.54
CA ILE A 138 3.38 7.57 20.49
C ILE A 138 2.76 7.86 19.12
N SER A 139 1.50 7.45 18.95
CA SER A 139 0.78 7.67 17.69
C SER A 139 0.69 9.15 17.34
N ALA A 140 0.36 10.00 18.31
CA ALA A 140 0.28 11.43 18.13
C ALA A 140 1.63 12.03 17.76
N GLY A 141 2.71 11.63 18.43
CA GLY A 141 4.08 12.03 18.11
C GLY A 141 4.45 11.68 16.67
N CYS A 142 4.15 10.47 16.22
CA CYS A 142 4.41 10.02 14.86
C CYS A 142 3.64 10.84 13.81
N VAL A 143 2.34 11.04 14.00
CA VAL A 143 1.53 11.84 13.06
C VAL A 143 2.01 13.29 13.03
N LEU A 144 2.28 13.91 14.19
CA LEU A 144 2.75 15.29 14.26
C LEU A 144 4.13 15.45 13.60
N PHE A 145 5.04 14.51 13.83
CA PHE A 145 6.35 14.50 13.19
C PHE A 145 6.22 14.45 11.66
N LEU A 146 5.42 13.53 11.13
CA LEU A 146 5.20 13.40 9.68
C LEU A 146 4.44 14.59 9.10
N LEU A 147 3.49 15.16 9.83
CA LEU A 147 2.76 16.37 9.45
C LEU A 147 3.74 17.54 9.27
N VAL A 148 4.62 17.78 10.25
CA VAL A 148 5.63 18.84 10.16
C VAL A 148 6.56 18.60 8.97
N LEU A 149 7.07 17.37 8.79
CA LEU A 149 7.92 17.04 7.66
C LEU A 149 7.26 17.34 6.30
N ASN A 150 5.98 16.97 6.15
CA ASN A 150 5.23 17.16 4.91
C ASN A 150 4.79 18.61 4.67
N LEU A 151 4.65 19.42 5.73
CA LEU A 151 4.35 20.85 5.62
C LEU A 151 5.57 21.69 5.20
N LEU A 152 6.79 21.27 5.57
CA LEU A 152 8.00 22.03 5.29
C LEU A 152 8.28 22.09 3.78
N THR A 153 8.55 20.96 3.13
CA THR A 153 8.77 20.91 1.67
C THR A 153 8.49 19.53 1.08
N VAL A 154 7.97 19.50 -0.16
CA VAL A 154 7.83 18.29 -0.98
C VAL A 154 9.18 17.61 -1.27
N ARG A 155 10.27 18.39 -1.28
CA ARG A 155 11.63 17.86 -1.48
C ARG A 155 12.09 17.04 -0.28
N LEU A 156 11.80 17.48 0.94
CA LEU A 156 12.16 16.78 2.16
C LEU A 156 11.47 15.42 2.23
N PHE A 157 10.20 15.34 1.84
CA PHE A 157 9.50 14.07 1.63
C PHE A 157 10.27 13.12 0.72
N GLY A 158 10.67 13.58 -0.48
CA GLY A 158 11.37 12.76 -1.45
C GLY A 158 12.76 12.28 -1.01
N GLU A 159 13.49 13.11 -0.24
CA GLU A 159 14.79 12.72 0.32
C GLU A 159 14.63 11.72 1.49
N VAL A 160 13.63 11.90 2.35
CA VAL A 160 13.33 10.94 3.44
C VAL A 160 12.94 9.58 2.86
N GLU A 161 12.06 9.55 1.87
CA GLU A 161 11.70 8.30 1.18
C GLU A 161 12.89 7.66 0.47
N PHE A 162 13.78 8.46 -0.13
CA PHE A 162 15.00 7.97 -0.74
C PHE A 162 15.84 7.17 0.27
N TRP A 163 16.08 7.73 1.46
CA TRP A 163 16.86 7.06 2.50
C TRP A 163 16.14 5.85 3.09
N PHE A 164 14.84 5.97 3.38
CA PHE A 164 14.06 4.84 3.89
C PHE A 164 14.02 3.67 2.91
N ALA A 165 13.89 3.94 1.61
CA ALA A 165 13.96 2.90 0.58
C ALA A 165 15.32 2.19 0.55
N ILE A 166 16.43 2.94 0.65
CA ILE A 166 17.78 2.36 0.68
C ILE A 166 17.97 1.46 1.90
N ILE A 167 17.59 1.93 3.10
CA ILE A 167 17.70 1.16 4.34
C ILE A 167 16.99 -0.20 4.19
N LYS A 168 15.76 -0.19 3.67
CA LYS A 168 14.96 -1.41 3.43
C LYS A 168 15.63 -2.37 2.45
N ILE A 169 16.09 -1.86 1.31
CA ILE A 169 16.70 -2.69 0.25
C ILE A 169 17.98 -3.35 0.76
N VAL A 170 18.86 -2.56 1.39
CA VAL A 170 20.12 -3.07 1.95
C VAL A 170 19.85 -4.12 3.02
N ALA A 171 18.89 -3.87 3.91
CA ALA A 171 18.55 -4.81 4.98
C ALA A 171 18.01 -6.13 4.45
N ILE A 172 17.13 -6.13 3.44
CA ILE A 172 16.63 -7.37 2.85
C ILE A 172 17.76 -8.14 2.16
N ILE A 173 18.63 -7.46 1.41
CA ILE A 173 19.78 -8.12 0.78
C ILE A 173 20.69 -8.74 1.86
N ALA A 174 21.00 -7.99 2.92
CA ALA A 174 21.80 -8.49 4.03
C ALA A 174 21.16 -9.70 4.73
N LEU A 175 19.84 -9.67 4.95
CA LEU A 175 19.08 -10.78 5.53
C LEU A 175 19.13 -12.02 4.63
N VAL A 176 18.93 -11.85 3.31
CA VAL A 176 19.01 -12.95 2.35
C VAL A 176 20.40 -13.58 2.36
N LEU A 177 21.46 -12.77 2.32
CA LEU A 177 22.83 -13.26 2.37
C LEU A 177 23.15 -13.96 3.70
N ALA A 178 22.72 -13.39 4.82
CA ALA A 178 22.91 -13.96 6.15
C ALA A 178 22.19 -15.32 6.29
N GLY A 179 20.95 -15.42 5.84
CA GLY A 179 20.21 -16.67 5.92
C GLY A 179 20.72 -17.73 4.93
N ILE A 180 21.18 -17.37 3.74
CA ILE A 180 21.90 -18.29 2.85
C ILE A 180 23.16 -18.83 3.56
N TYR A 181 23.94 -17.96 4.19
CA TYR A 181 25.11 -18.37 4.97
C TYR A 181 24.74 -19.33 6.10
N MET A 182 23.66 -19.05 6.85
CA MET A 182 23.15 -19.94 7.91
C MET A 182 22.76 -21.32 7.36
N VAL A 183 22.08 -21.38 6.22
CA VAL A 183 21.69 -22.63 5.58
C VAL A 183 22.91 -23.42 5.09
N VAL A 184 23.86 -22.77 4.43
CA VAL A 184 25.08 -23.42 3.91
C VAL A 184 25.98 -23.93 5.04
N SER A 185 26.09 -23.17 6.13
CA SER A 185 26.86 -23.55 7.31
C SER A 185 26.15 -24.57 8.22
N LYS A 186 24.91 -24.96 7.89
CA LYS A 186 24.04 -25.79 8.75
C LYS A 186 23.95 -25.23 10.17
N PHE A 187 23.77 -23.92 10.25
CA PHE A 187 23.67 -23.20 11.51
C PHE A 187 22.58 -23.83 12.39
N GLN A 188 22.92 -24.13 13.64
CA GLN A 188 21.99 -24.63 14.62
C GLN A 188 21.55 -23.49 15.53
N SER A 189 20.26 -23.23 15.59
CA SER A 189 19.72 -22.24 16.51
C SER A 189 19.88 -22.68 17.97
N PRO A 190 19.92 -21.75 18.92
CA PRO A 190 19.77 -22.05 20.35
C PRO A 190 18.55 -22.90 20.70
N SER A 191 17.48 -22.88 19.89
CA SER A 191 16.30 -23.73 20.04
C SER A 191 16.48 -25.17 19.51
N GLY A 192 17.63 -25.49 18.93
CA GLY A 192 17.97 -26.83 18.42
C GLY A 192 17.61 -27.05 16.95
N SER A 193 16.86 -26.15 16.32
CA SER A 193 16.52 -26.20 14.89
C SER A 193 17.76 -25.96 14.03
N VAL A 194 17.97 -26.81 13.02
CA VAL A 194 19.07 -26.64 12.06
C VAL A 194 18.55 -25.91 10.83
N ALA A 195 19.21 -24.83 10.44
CA ALA A 195 18.89 -24.10 9.22
C ALA A 195 19.09 -25.00 8.00
N ALA A 196 18.02 -25.20 7.23
CA ALA A 196 18.02 -26.05 6.05
C ALA A 196 16.91 -25.60 5.09
N ILE A 197 17.17 -25.63 3.78
CA ILE A 197 16.13 -25.33 2.77
C ILE A 197 14.91 -26.24 2.97
N SER A 198 15.13 -27.48 3.40
CA SER A 198 14.07 -28.45 3.64
C SER A 198 13.12 -28.07 4.77
N ASN A 199 13.46 -27.14 5.67
CA ASN A 199 12.54 -26.65 6.70
C ASN A 199 11.27 -26.02 6.10
N ILE A 200 11.35 -25.55 4.84
CA ILE A 200 10.20 -25.02 4.11
C ILE A 200 9.12 -26.10 3.93
N TRP A 201 9.45 -27.37 3.73
CA TRP A 201 8.44 -28.41 3.44
C TRP A 201 8.45 -29.59 4.42
N ASN A 202 9.45 -29.74 5.27
CA ASN A 202 9.53 -30.88 6.20
C ASN A 202 8.52 -30.77 7.36
N HIS A 203 7.95 -29.60 7.60
CA HIS A 203 6.99 -29.34 8.67
C HIS A 203 5.55 -29.39 8.14
N GLY A 204 5.15 -30.51 7.51
CA GLY A 204 3.77 -30.67 6.98
C GLY A 204 3.58 -30.28 5.50
N GLY A 205 4.66 -30.17 4.73
CA GLY A 205 4.61 -29.88 3.29
C GLY A 205 4.42 -28.40 2.97
N MET A 206 4.17 -28.11 1.69
CA MET A 206 3.95 -26.73 1.23
C MET A 206 2.58 -26.16 1.62
N PHE A 207 1.61 -27.01 1.92
CA PHE A 207 0.22 -26.64 2.25
C PHE A 207 -0.21 -27.31 3.57
N PRO A 208 0.44 -26.98 4.71
CA PRO A 208 0.22 -27.69 5.98
C PRO A 208 -1.20 -27.52 6.54
N HIS A 209 -1.85 -26.40 6.20
CA HIS A 209 -3.25 -26.11 6.56
C HIS A 209 -4.24 -26.34 5.41
N GLY A 210 -3.80 -27.07 4.37
CA GLY A 210 -4.60 -27.36 3.18
C GLY A 210 -5.06 -26.11 2.43
N VAL A 211 -6.16 -26.25 1.70
CA VAL A 211 -6.74 -25.17 0.88
C VAL A 211 -7.24 -24.01 1.75
N ASN A 212 -7.83 -24.31 2.92
CA ASN A 212 -8.39 -23.28 3.79
C ASN A 212 -7.30 -22.31 4.29
N GLY A 213 -6.17 -22.81 4.79
CA GLY A 213 -5.07 -21.95 5.20
C GLY A 213 -4.44 -21.17 4.04
N PHE A 214 -4.32 -21.80 2.87
CA PHE A 214 -3.88 -21.11 1.65
C PHE A 214 -4.80 -19.94 1.28
N LEU A 215 -6.12 -20.13 1.33
CA LEU A 215 -7.10 -19.06 1.06
C LEU A 215 -7.05 -17.97 2.15
N ALA A 216 -6.96 -18.34 3.43
CA ALA A 216 -6.83 -17.40 4.54
C ALA A 216 -5.59 -16.49 4.39
N GLY A 217 -4.48 -17.01 3.85
CA GLY A 217 -3.28 -16.22 3.62
C GLY A 217 -3.45 -15.07 2.61
N PHE A 218 -4.36 -15.18 1.63
CA PHE A 218 -4.61 -14.09 0.68
C PHE A 218 -5.09 -12.80 1.35
N GLN A 219 -5.82 -12.95 2.46
CA GLN A 219 -6.49 -11.85 3.13
C GLN A 219 -5.50 -10.77 3.59
N ILE A 220 -4.42 -11.20 4.24
CA ILE A 220 -3.37 -10.31 4.77
C ILE A 220 -2.30 -10.06 3.70
N ALA A 221 -2.04 -11.04 2.84
CA ALA A 221 -1.01 -10.91 1.82
C ALA A 221 -1.28 -9.78 0.83
N ILE A 222 -2.54 -9.50 0.49
CA ILE A 222 -2.90 -8.44 -0.46
C ILE A 222 -2.62 -7.04 0.10
N PHE A 223 -2.80 -6.84 1.40
CA PHE A 223 -2.43 -5.59 2.06
C PHE A 223 -0.96 -5.24 1.82
N ALA A 224 -0.08 -6.23 1.73
CA ALA A 224 1.34 -6.03 1.47
C ALA A 224 1.67 -5.50 0.06
N PHE A 225 0.70 -5.43 -0.85
CA PHE A 225 0.86 -4.88 -2.21
C PHE A 225 0.25 -3.49 -2.38
N ILE A 226 -0.48 -2.99 -1.38
CA ILE A 226 -1.02 -1.64 -1.40
C ILE A 226 0.12 -0.64 -1.52
N GLY A 227 -0.07 0.38 -2.35
CA GLY A 227 0.93 1.41 -2.63
C GLY A 227 1.73 1.16 -3.90
N VAL A 228 1.62 -0.01 -4.54
CA VAL A 228 2.17 -0.24 -5.88
C VAL A 228 1.57 0.75 -6.91
N GLU A 229 0.31 1.13 -6.72
CA GLU A 229 -0.44 2.07 -7.55
C GLU A 229 -0.02 3.53 -7.36
N LEU A 230 0.78 3.89 -6.34
CA LEU A 230 1.40 5.22 -6.24
C LEU A 230 2.28 5.54 -7.45
N VAL A 231 2.78 4.51 -8.13
CA VAL A 231 3.48 4.68 -9.41
C VAL A 231 2.58 5.39 -10.43
N GLY A 232 1.26 5.18 -10.38
CA GLY A 232 0.30 5.86 -11.23
C GLY A 232 0.07 7.32 -10.86
N THR A 233 0.00 7.67 -9.57
CA THR A 233 -0.17 9.08 -9.14
C THR A 233 1.08 9.91 -9.39
N THR A 234 2.26 9.29 -9.32
CA THR A 234 3.53 9.96 -9.54
C THR A 234 3.90 10.07 -11.03
N ALA A 235 3.22 9.32 -11.92
CA ALA A 235 3.42 9.41 -13.37
C ALA A 235 3.27 10.85 -13.90
N ALA A 236 2.30 11.59 -13.39
CA ALA A 236 2.02 12.97 -13.77
C ALA A 236 3.10 13.99 -13.36
N GLU A 237 3.91 13.64 -12.36
CA GLU A 237 5.02 14.47 -11.86
C GLU A 237 6.37 14.06 -12.48
N THR A 238 6.38 13.08 -13.39
CA THR A 238 7.60 12.54 -14.00
C THR A 238 8.03 13.34 -15.24
N LYS A 239 9.33 13.66 -15.35
CA LYS A 239 9.88 14.44 -16.48
C LYS A 239 9.78 13.71 -17.84
N ASP A 240 9.87 12.39 -17.83
CA ASP A 240 9.74 11.53 -19.02
C ASP A 240 8.90 10.28 -18.67
N PRO A 241 7.55 10.39 -18.68
CA PRO A 241 6.67 9.32 -18.27
C PRO A 241 6.78 8.09 -19.20
N HIS A 242 6.98 8.30 -20.51
CA HIS A 242 7.09 7.21 -21.50
C HIS A 242 8.30 6.31 -21.24
N LYS A 243 9.38 6.81 -20.66
CA LYS A 243 10.55 6.01 -20.30
C LYS A 243 10.46 5.44 -18.89
N HIS A 244 10.06 6.27 -17.92
CA HIS A 244 10.21 5.93 -16.51
C HIS A 244 9.05 5.10 -15.97
N LEU A 245 7.82 5.35 -16.42
CA LEU A 245 6.66 4.61 -15.96
C LEU A 245 6.73 3.12 -16.37
N PRO A 246 7.06 2.77 -17.63
CA PRO A 246 7.27 1.37 -18.01
C PRO A 246 8.37 0.67 -17.22
N LYS A 247 9.49 1.36 -16.96
CA LYS A 247 10.60 0.80 -16.18
C LYS A 247 10.18 0.49 -14.73
N ALA A 248 9.41 1.38 -14.11
CA ALA A 248 8.93 1.18 -12.75
C ALA A 248 7.96 -0.01 -12.66
N ILE A 249 7.01 -0.11 -13.60
CA ILE A 249 6.03 -1.20 -13.64
C ILE A 249 6.68 -2.54 -13.97
N ASN A 250 7.58 -2.58 -14.97
CA ASN A 250 8.29 -3.82 -15.35
C ASN A 250 9.27 -4.31 -14.28
N ALA A 251 9.62 -3.48 -13.30
CA ALA A 251 10.42 -3.90 -12.15
C ALA A 251 9.59 -4.61 -11.07
N ILE A 252 8.25 -4.54 -11.10
CA ILE A 252 7.38 -5.13 -10.07
C ILE A 252 7.66 -6.63 -9.88
N PRO A 253 7.71 -7.49 -10.93
CA PRO A 253 7.94 -8.92 -10.72
C PRO A 253 9.26 -9.23 -9.99
N ILE A 254 10.34 -8.51 -10.34
CA ILE A 254 11.64 -8.66 -9.69
C ILE A 254 11.55 -8.29 -8.21
N ARG A 255 10.82 -7.22 -7.88
CA ARG A 255 10.59 -6.79 -6.49
C ARG A 255 9.81 -7.83 -5.70
N VAL A 256 8.77 -8.43 -6.29
CA VAL A 256 7.99 -9.50 -5.66
C VAL A 256 8.87 -10.71 -5.36
N ILE A 257 9.66 -11.15 -6.35
CA ILE A 257 10.58 -12.28 -6.16
C ILE A 257 11.59 -11.97 -5.06
N LEU A 258 12.22 -10.80 -5.09
CA LEU A 258 13.29 -10.46 -4.16
C LEU A 258 12.78 -10.21 -2.73
N PHE A 259 11.81 -9.32 -2.56
CA PHE A 259 11.39 -8.84 -1.24
C PHE A 259 10.38 -9.75 -0.55
N TYR A 260 9.57 -10.49 -1.30
CA TYR A 260 8.49 -11.29 -0.73
C TYR A 260 8.86 -12.77 -0.76
N VAL A 261 9.22 -13.30 -1.92
CA VAL A 261 9.41 -14.74 -2.09
C VAL A 261 10.76 -15.19 -1.54
N LEU A 262 11.86 -14.61 -2.03
CA LEU A 262 13.21 -15.02 -1.65
C LEU A 262 13.48 -14.71 -0.18
N ALA A 263 13.09 -13.52 0.30
CA ALA A 263 13.29 -13.16 1.69
C ALA A 263 12.55 -14.12 2.65
N LEU A 264 11.28 -14.45 2.37
CA LEU A 264 10.54 -15.39 3.22
C LEU A 264 10.99 -16.84 3.06
N MET A 265 11.42 -17.24 1.87
CA MET A 265 12.03 -18.55 1.64
C MET A 265 13.26 -18.73 2.53
N VAL A 266 14.12 -17.71 2.59
CA VAL A 266 15.29 -17.70 3.47
C VAL A 266 14.85 -17.72 4.94
N VAL A 267 13.87 -16.89 5.32
CA VAL A 267 13.36 -16.88 6.69
C VAL A 267 12.85 -18.26 7.12
N MET A 268 12.02 -18.90 6.31
CA MET A 268 11.46 -20.24 6.61
C MET A 268 12.49 -21.37 6.51
N SER A 269 13.59 -21.16 5.79
CA SER A 269 14.72 -22.12 5.77
C SER A 269 15.50 -22.09 7.09
N VAL A 270 15.63 -20.91 7.69
CA VAL A 270 16.35 -20.74 8.97
C VAL A 270 15.44 -21.05 10.15
N THR A 271 14.24 -20.48 10.17
CA THR A 271 13.23 -20.65 11.20
C THR A 271 12.03 -21.38 10.61
N PRO A 272 11.79 -22.65 10.98
CA PRO A 272 10.62 -23.40 10.52
C PRO A 272 9.31 -22.61 10.68
N TRP A 273 8.41 -22.74 9.71
CA TRP A 273 7.20 -21.90 9.64
C TRP A 273 6.28 -22.08 10.86
N ASP A 274 6.27 -23.26 11.47
CA ASP A 274 5.52 -23.62 12.68
C ASP A 274 6.08 -22.98 13.96
N GLN A 275 7.28 -22.42 13.90
CA GLN A 275 7.91 -21.65 14.99
C GLN A 275 7.71 -20.13 14.80
N VAL A 276 7.23 -19.69 13.65
CA VAL A 276 6.99 -18.27 13.38
C VAL A 276 5.76 -17.80 14.16
N LYS A 277 5.98 -16.82 15.05
CA LYS A 277 4.89 -16.23 15.85
C LYS A 277 4.05 -15.26 15.02
N ALA A 278 2.74 -15.39 15.13
CA ALA A 278 1.78 -14.59 14.37
C ALA A 278 1.80 -13.09 14.72
N ASP A 279 2.20 -12.75 15.94
CA ASP A 279 2.21 -11.40 16.51
C ASP A 279 3.56 -10.68 16.33
N ARG A 280 4.54 -11.29 15.69
CA ARG A 280 5.89 -10.73 15.51
C ARG A 280 6.32 -10.72 14.06
N SER A 281 7.24 -9.81 13.73
CA SER A 281 7.88 -9.79 12.42
C SER A 281 8.80 -11.00 12.28
N PRO A 282 8.60 -11.86 11.26
CA PRO A 282 9.44 -13.03 11.05
C PRO A 282 10.88 -12.64 10.65
N PHE A 283 11.07 -11.43 10.12
CA PHE A 283 12.39 -10.89 9.79
C PHE A 283 13.21 -10.53 11.04
N VAL A 284 12.54 -10.04 12.10
CA VAL A 284 13.18 -9.74 13.38
C VAL A 284 13.35 -11.02 14.21
N GLU A 285 12.29 -11.84 14.27
CA GLU A 285 12.26 -13.07 15.07
C GLU A 285 13.31 -14.08 14.59
N LEU A 286 13.62 -14.13 13.28
CA LEU A 286 14.72 -14.94 12.75
C LEU A 286 16.04 -14.70 13.50
N PHE A 287 16.42 -13.44 13.70
CA PHE A 287 17.70 -13.12 14.36
C PHE A 287 17.63 -13.32 15.87
N LEU A 288 16.46 -13.10 16.49
CA LEU A 288 16.26 -13.44 17.91
C LEU A 288 16.40 -14.94 18.14
N MET A 289 15.72 -15.75 17.33
CA MET A 289 15.77 -17.20 17.42
C MET A 289 17.14 -17.75 17.05
N ALA A 290 17.88 -17.08 16.18
CA ALA A 290 19.26 -17.43 15.87
C ALA A 290 20.27 -16.99 16.97
N GLY A 291 19.84 -16.31 18.03
CA GLY A 291 20.74 -15.85 19.09
C GLY A 291 21.64 -14.68 18.67
N ILE A 292 21.21 -13.88 17.69
CA ILE A 292 21.93 -12.68 17.19
C ILE A 292 21.12 -11.43 17.56
N PRO A 293 21.06 -11.03 18.85
CA PRO A 293 20.20 -9.95 19.31
C PRO A 293 20.53 -8.60 18.65
N THR A 294 21.80 -8.34 18.35
CA THR A 294 22.20 -7.11 17.64
C THR A 294 21.59 -7.02 16.25
N ALA A 295 21.55 -8.13 15.49
CA ALA A 295 20.92 -8.15 14.18
C ALA A 295 19.40 -8.00 14.28
N ALA A 296 18.77 -8.56 15.33
CA ALA A 296 17.36 -8.35 15.62
C ALA A 296 17.04 -6.87 15.90
N ILE A 297 17.86 -6.18 16.70
CA ILE A 297 17.70 -4.74 16.98
C ILE A 297 17.80 -3.92 15.68
N ILE A 298 18.81 -4.19 14.86
CA ILE A 298 18.99 -3.51 13.57
C ILE A 298 17.78 -3.75 12.68
N MET A 299 17.32 -5.01 12.57
CA MET A 299 16.16 -5.35 11.75
C MET A 299 14.88 -4.68 12.29
N ASN A 300 14.70 -4.60 13.62
CA ASN A 300 13.55 -3.91 14.21
C ASN A 300 13.53 -2.41 13.84
N LEU A 301 14.70 -1.75 13.85
CA LEU A 301 14.84 -0.36 13.38
C LEU A 301 14.56 -0.21 11.89
N VAL A 302 15.00 -1.17 11.06
CA VAL A 302 14.68 -1.21 9.63
C VAL A 302 13.17 -1.30 9.43
N VAL A 303 12.50 -2.18 10.16
CA VAL A 303 11.04 -2.33 10.03
C VAL A 303 10.30 -1.07 10.50
N LEU A 304 10.73 -0.42 11.58
CA LEU A 304 10.20 0.88 11.98
C LEU A 304 10.37 1.93 10.87
N SER A 305 11.54 2.00 10.24
CA SER A 305 11.75 2.90 9.10
C SER A 305 10.83 2.58 7.91
N SER A 306 10.51 1.30 7.72
CA SER A 306 9.53 0.85 6.72
C SER A 306 8.13 1.34 7.02
N VAL A 307 7.71 1.26 8.28
CA VAL A 307 6.39 1.75 8.74
C VAL A 307 6.30 3.25 8.55
N MET A 308 7.32 4.00 8.99
CA MET A 308 7.35 5.45 8.85
C MET A 308 7.33 5.90 7.38
N SER A 309 7.99 5.16 6.48
CA SER A 309 7.95 5.38 5.03
C SER A 309 6.55 5.16 4.43
N SER A 310 5.86 4.10 4.85
CA SER A 310 4.47 3.83 4.45
C SER A 310 3.54 4.97 4.87
N MET A 311 3.60 5.38 6.14
CA MET A 311 2.81 6.49 6.67
C MET A 311 3.09 7.80 5.93
N ASN A 312 4.36 8.11 5.72
CA ASN A 312 4.79 9.32 5.02
C ASN A 312 4.24 9.35 3.58
N SER A 313 4.29 8.22 2.87
CA SER A 313 3.72 8.06 1.52
C SER A 313 2.18 8.18 1.51
N GLY A 314 1.50 7.67 2.54
CA GLY A 314 0.05 7.81 2.69
C GLY A 314 -0.40 9.24 2.99
N ILE A 315 0.28 9.91 3.92
CA ILE A 315 0.06 11.32 4.25
C ILE A 315 0.33 12.22 3.03
N PHE A 316 1.38 11.93 2.27
CA PHE A 316 1.64 12.59 1.00
C PHE A 316 0.49 12.35 0.01
N SER A 317 0.07 11.11 -0.20
CA SER A 317 -0.97 10.74 -1.18
C SER A 317 -2.34 11.34 -0.84
N THR A 318 -2.75 11.30 0.41
CA THR A 318 -4.01 11.90 0.89
C THR A 318 -4.06 13.39 0.62
N SER A 319 -2.96 14.12 0.89
CA SER A 319 -2.91 15.56 0.64
C SER A 319 -3.10 15.92 -0.85
N ARG A 320 -2.51 15.16 -1.79
CA ARG A 320 -2.69 15.35 -3.24
C ARG A 320 -4.08 14.96 -3.68
N MET A 321 -4.63 13.89 -3.10
CA MET A 321 -5.99 13.44 -3.40
C MET A 321 -7.01 14.50 -3.00
N MET A 322 -6.86 15.08 -1.81
CA MET A 322 -7.70 16.19 -1.35
C MET A 322 -7.55 17.44 -2.21
N TYR A 323 -6.33 17.75 -2.67
CA TYR A 323 -6.11 18.84 -3.63
C TYR A 323 -6.85 18.62 -4.95
N GLY A 324 -6.75 17.41 -5.54
CA GLY A 324 -7.46 17.05 -6.78
C GLY A 324 -8.98 17.13 -6.62
N LEU A 325 -9.52 16.47 -5.58
CA LEU A 325 -10.96 16.52 -5.26
C LEU A 325 -11.45 17.96 -5.06
N SER A 326 -10.67 18.80 -4.38
CA SER A 326 -11.05 20.19 -4.13
C SER A 326 -11.07 21.02 -5.42
N ARG A 327 -10.07 20.84 -6.30
CA ARG A 327 -9.97 21.53 -7.59
C ARG A 327 -11.11 21.15 -8.55
N ASP A 328 -11.58 19.90 -8.49
CA ASP A 328 -12.70 19.42 -9.29
C ASP A 328 -14.08 19.70 -8.65
N GLY A 329 -14.10 20.49 -7.57
CA GLY A 329 -15.30 20.86 -6.82
C GLY A 329 -15.96 19.69 -6.08
N GLN A 330 -15.26 18.56 -5.93
CA GLN A 330 -15.67 17.33 -5.26
C GLN A 330 -15.37 17.32 -3.75
N ALA A 331 -14.64 18.31 -3.27
CA ALA A 331 -14.36 18.58 -1.86
C ALA A 331 -14.39 20.10 -1.59
N PRO A 332 -14.48 20.55 -0.32
CA PRO A 332 -14.38 21.97 0.02
C PRO A 332 -13.12 22.63 -0.55
N GLU A 333 -13.26 23.83 -1.12
CA GLU A 333 -12.16 24.60 -1.75
C GLU A 333 -11.01 24.88 -0.77
N THR A 334 -11.34 25.04 0.52
CA THR A 334 -10.36 25.26 1.58
C THR A 334 -9.35 24.13 1.71
N LEU A 335 -9.73 22.88 1.40
CA LEU A 335 -8.85 21.71 1.51
C LEU A 335 -7.80 21.66 0.39
N GLY A 336 -8.06 22.33 -0.74
CA GLY A 336 -7.15 22.45 -1.89
C GLY A 336 -6.26 23.69 -1.86
N GLN A 337 -6.36 24.56 -0.86
CA GLN A 337 -5.53 25.76 -0.79
C GLN A 337 -4.06 25.42 -0.55
N LEU A 338 -3.19 25.91 -1.45
CA LEU A 338 -1.75 25.69 -1.39
C LEU A 338 -1.05 26.73 -0.51
N THR A 339 -0.06 26.29 0.26
CA THR A 339 0.90 27.17 0.95
C THR A 339 1.91 27.78 -0.03
N LYS A 340 2.74 28.72 0.45
CA LYS A 340 3.88 29.26 -0.31
C LYS A 340 4.86 28.18 -0.80
N SER A 341 4.90 27.02 -0.13
CA SER A 341 5.70 25.85 -0.52
C SER A 341 5.00 24.92 -1.51
N ALA A 342 3.82 25.29 -2.04
CA ALA A 342 2.98 24.49 -2.92
C ALA A 342 2.49 23.17 -2.28
N VAL A 343 2.14 23.22 -0.98
CA VAL A 343 1.59 22.08 -0.22
C VAL A 343 0.14 22.37 0.16
N PRO A 344 -0.83 21.45 -0.07
CA PRO A 344 -2.22 21.61 0.37
C PRO A 344 -2.34 21.36 1.88
N ALA A 345 -1.98 22.37 2.69
CA ALA A 345 -1.82 22.22 4.13
C ALA A 345 -3.13 21.85 4.85
N ASN A 346 -4.27 22.44 4.45
CA ASN A 346 -5.56 22.16 5.08
C ASN A 346 -6.00 20.71 4.83
N GLY A 347 -5.88 20.22 3.59
CA GLY A 347 -6.14 18.82 3.26
C GLY A 347 -5.21 17.85 3.99
N LEU A 348 -3.96 18.23 4.16
CA LEU A 348 -2.97 17.47 4.92
C LEU A 348 -3.33 17.41 6.42
N ILE A 349 -3.63 18.55 7.06
CA ILE A 349 -4.04 18.62 8.48
C ILE A 349 -5.32 17.80 8.70
N PHE A 350 -6.30 17.93 7.81
CA PHE A 350 -7.55 17.16 7.87
C PHE A 350 -7.27 15.65 7.81
N SER A 351 -6.42 15.20 6.88
CA SER A 351 -6.05 13.79 6.75
C SER A 351 -5.32 13.28 7.99
N CYS A 352 -4.37 14.05 8.53
CA CYS A 352 -3.68 13.73 9.78
C CYS A 352 -4.62 13.67 10.98
N ALA A 353 -5.62 14.55 11.06
CA ALA A 353 -6.64 14.50 12.10
C ALA A 353 -7.50 13.23 12.01
N CYS A 354 -7.87 12.81 10.80
CA CYS A 354 -8.57 11.55 10.60
C CYS A 354 -7.71 10.33 10.97
N ILE A 355 -6.43 10.32 10.61
CA ILE A 355 -5.48 9.27 11.01
C ILE A 355 -5.33 9.22 12.55
N MET A 356 -5.31 10.38 13.21
CA MET A 356 -5.30 10.49 14.67
C MET A 356 -6.56 9.88 15.30
N GLY A 357 -7.69 9.88 14.59
CA GLY A 357 -8.89 9.14 14.98
C GLY A 357 -8.62 7.64 15.19
N GLY A 358 -7.61 7.06 14.54
CA GLY A 358 -7.18 5.68 14.78
C GLY A 358 -6.53 5.47 16.14
N ALA A 359 -5.82 6.47 16.67
CA ALA A 359 -5.32 6.44 18.03
C ALA A 359 -6.46 6.43 19.05
N LEU A 360 -7.59 7.10 18.76
CA LEU A 360 -8.81 7.00 19.58
C LEU A 360 -9.46 5.62 19.48
N LEU A 361 -9.44 4.98 18.31
CA LEU A 361 -9.94 3.61 18.16
C LEU A 361 -9.11 2.59 18.95
N GLN A 362 -7.79 2.78 19.07
CA GLN A 362 -6.92 1.93 19.92
C GLN A 362 -7.30 2.01 21.41
N TYR A 363 -7.94 3.09 21.86
CA TYR A 363 -8.48 3.16 23.23
C TYR A 363 -9.68 2.22 23.43
N PHE A 364 -10.54 2.08 22.41
CA PHE A 364 -11.74 1.23 22.46
C PHE A 364 -11.46 -0.22 22.04
N VAL A 365 -10.39 -0.47 21.28
CA VAL A 365 -9.93 -1.80 20.86
C VAL A 365 -8.53 -2.02 21.45
N PRO A 366 -8.42 -2.56 22.68
CA PRO A 366 -7.14 -2.70 23.37
C PRO A 366 -6.17 -3.65 22.65
N ASN A 367 -6.69 -4.57 21.83
CA ASN A 367 -5.89 -5.49 21.06
C ASN A 367 -5.37 -4.83 19.77
N THR A 368 -4.10 -4.41 19.83
CA THR A 368 -3.34 -3.83 18.72
C THR A 368 -3.41 -4.68 17.45
N ILE A 369 -3.37 -6.01 17.53
CA ILE A 369 -3.41 -6.88 16.35
C ILE A 369 -4.81 -6.95 15.75
N GLU A 370 -5.85 -6.96 16.59
CA GLU A 370 -7.23 -6.90 16.12
C GLU A 370 -7.51 -5.58 15.40
N ALA A 371 -7.07 -4.45 15.99
CA ALA A 371 -7.18 -3.13 15.37
C ALA A 371 -6.42 -3.06 14.04
N PHE A 372 -5.20 -3.61 13.98
CA PHE A 372 -4.43 -3.74 12.74
C PHE A 372 -5.21 -4.55 11.69
N THR A 373 -5.68 -5.73 12.05
CA THR A 373 -6.38 -6.64 11.14
C THR A 373 -7.67 -6.01 10.61
N LEU A 374 -8.44 -5.35 11.48
CA LEU A 374 -9.68 -4.68 11.11
C LEU A 374 -9.43 -3.54 10.11
N ALA A 375 -8.47 -2.66 10.43
CA ALA A 375 -8.11 -1.51 9.59
C ALA A 375 -7.52 -1.95 8.24
N THR A 376 -6.56 -2.88 8.25
CA THR A 376 -5.93 -3.40 7.03
C THR A 376 -6.92 -4.16 6.15
N THR A 377 -7.86 -4.89 6.73
CA THR A 377 -8.90 -5.59 5.97
C THR A 377 -9.87 -4.60 5.31
N LEU A 378 -10.39 -3.64 6.07
CA LEU A 378 -11.31 -2.64 5.52
C LEU A 378 -10.63 -1.85 4.39
N CYS A 379 -9.40 -1.42 4.62
CA CYS A 379 -8.55 -0.78 3.63
C CYS A 379 -8.37 -1.64 2.38
N THR A 380 -8.03 -2.93 2.54
CA THR A 380 -7.83 -3.87 1.44
C THR A 380 -9.08 -4.01 0.58
N ILE A 381 -10.27 -4.13 1.19
CA ILE A 381 -11.55 -4.19 0.47
C ILE A 381 -11.72 -2.94 -0.40
N LEU A 382 -11.50 -1.76 0.18
CA LEU A 382 -11.65 -0.49 -0.54
C LEU A 382 -10.66 -0.36 -1.70
N PHE A 383 -9.39 -0.71 -1.50
CA PHE A 383 -8.38 -0.73 -2.57
C PHE A 383 -8.74 -1.70 -3.70
N LEU A 384 -9.24 -2.89 -3.38
CA LEU A 384 -9.69 -3.85 -4.40
C LEU A 384 -10.79 -3.25 -5.27
N THR A 385 -11.74 -2.49 -4.70
CA THR A 385 -12.77 -1.81 -5.51
C THR A 385 -12.19 -0.71 -6.41
N VAL A 386 -11.20 0.03 -5.93
CA VAL A 386 -10.49 1.04 -6.74
C VAL A 386 -9.73 0.38 -7.88
N TRP A 387 -9.02 -0.72 -7.62
CA TRP A 387 -8.28 -1.46 -8.63
C TRP A 387 -9.21 -2.12 -9.67
N ILE A 388 -10.38 -2.61 -9.26
CA ILE A 388 -11.42 -3.06 -10.19
C ILE A 388 -11.84 -1.89 -11.10
N LEU A 389 -12.11 -0.70 -10.57
CA LEU A 389 -12.47 0.46 -11.39
C LEU A 389 -11.35 0.90 -12.33
N ILE A 390 -10.07 0.79 -11.95
CA ILE A 390 -8.93 1.02 -12.85
C ILE A 390 -8.99 0.06 -14.05
N LEU A 391 -9.28 -1.22 -13.82
CA LEU A 391 -9.43 -2.21 -14.90
C LEU A 391 -10.67 -1.93 -15.76
N VAL A 392 -11.77 -1.47 -15.17
CA VAL A 392 -12.96 -1.03 -15.92
C VAL A 392 -12.62 0.18 -16.80
N CYS A 393 -11.82 1.13 -16.30
CA CYS A 393 -11.30 2.24 -17.10
C CYS A 393 -10.48 1.73 -18.29
N TYR A 394 -9.59 0.75 -18.08
CA TYR A 394 -8.85 0.12 -19.17
C TYR A 394 -9.78 -0.50 -20.22
N ILE A 395 -10.80 -1.25 -19.80
CA ILE A 395 -11.78 -1.86 -20.72
C ILE A 395 -12.56 -0.78 -21.49
N ARG A 396 -12.92 0.33 -20.84
CA ARG A 396 -13.56 1.49 -21.48
C ARG A 396 -12.62 2.15 -22.48
N TYR A 397 -11.38 2.43 -22.09
CA TYR A 397 -10.33 2.98 -22.96
C TYR A 397 -10.15 2.12 -24.23
N ARG A 398 -10.12 0.80 -24.08
CA ARG A 398 -10.02 -0.14 -25.20
C ARG A 398 -11.19 -0.10 -26.17
N LYS A 399 -12.39 0.31 -25.72
CA LYS A 399 -13.59 0.48 -26.55
C LYS A 399 -13.67 1.87 -27.18
N LEU A 400 -13.33 2.90 -26.42
CA LEU A 400 -13.48 4.31 -26.83
C LEU A 400 -12.33 4.78 -27.73
N SER A 401 -11.12 4.26 -27.51
CA SER A 401 -9.91 4.73 -28.17
C SER A 401 -9.06 3.59 -28.74
N PRO A 402 -9.60 2.76 -29.65
CA PRO A 402 -8.87 1.61 -30.21
C PRO A 402 -7.58 2.03 -30.94
N GLU A 403 -7.58 3.16 -31.63
CA GLU A 403 -6.39 3.68 -32.34
C GLU A 403 -5.25 4.05 -31.39
N LEU A 404 -5.56 4.58 -30.19
CA LEU A 404 -4.54 4.90 -29.18
C LEU A 404 -3.93 3.62 -28.61
N HIS A 405 -4.75 2.58 -28.43
CA HIS A 405 -4.26 1.26 -28.04
C HIS A 405 -3.33 0.66 -29.11
N GLU A 406 -3.65 0.80 -30.40
CA GLU A 406 -2.80 0.31 -31.47
C GLU A 406 -1.42 0.96 -31.46
N LYS A 407 -1.38 2.28 -31.27
CA LYS A 407 -0.15 3.10 -31.18
C LYS A 407 0.64 2.93 -29.88
N SER A 408 0.06 2.30 -28.85
CA SER A 408 0.72 2.14 -27.56
C SER A 408 1.92 1.19 -27.63
N ASN A 409 3.08 1.64 -27.17
CA ASN A 409 4.27 0.80 -27.00
C ASN A 409 4.31 0.05 -25.65
N PHE A 410 3.32 0.27 -24.80
CA PHE A 410 3.27 -0.27 -23.43
C PHE A 410 1.92 -0.95 -23.15
N LYS A 411 1.61 -2.00 -23.91
CA LYS A 411 0.29 -2.67 -23.86
C LYS A 411 0.12 -3.61 -22.68
N MET A 412 -1.09 -3.75 -22.15
CA MET A 412 -1.43 -4.83 -21.22
C MET A 412 -1.32 -6.20 -21.93
N PRO A 413 -0.46 -7.13 -21.48
CA PRO A 413 -0.43 -8.47 -22.05
C PRO A 413 -1.77 -9.18 -21.84
N GLY A 414 -2.30 -9.81 -22.88
CA GLY A 414 -3.65 -10.41 -22.87
C GLY A 414 -4.81 -9.40 -22.93
N GLY A 415 -4.52 -8.09 -22.91
CA GLY A 415 -5.50 -7.02 -23.12
C GLY A 415 -6.76 -7.15 -22.25
N VAL A 416 -7.93 -6.94 -22.87
CA VAL A 416 -9.24 -6.96 -22.21
C VAL A 416 -9.54 -8.31 -21.52
N ALA A 417 -9.13 -9.43 -22.12
CA ALA A 417 -9.35 -10.75 -21.52
C ALA A 417 -8.61 -10.88 -20.19
N MET A 418 -7.36 -10.41 -20.13
CA MET A 418 -6.59 -10.38 -18.89
C MET A 418 -7.20 -9.43 -17.86
N SER A 419 -7.80 -8.32 -18.28
CA SER A 419 -8.53 -7.43 -17.35
C SER A 419 -9.67 -8.16 -16.64
N TYR A 420 -10.44 -8.99 -17.35
CA TYR A 420 -11.49 -9.79 -16.73
C TYR A 420 -10.95 -10.86 -15.77
N VAL A 421 -9.81 -11.49 -16.09
CA VAL A 421 -9.15 -12.44 -15.19
C VAL A 421 -8.75 -11.75 -13.88
N VAL A 422 -8.13 -10.56 -13.96
CA VAL A 422 -7.71 -9.82 -12.76
C VAL A 422 -8.92 -9.31 -11.97
N ILE A 423 -10.00 -8.85 -12.64
CA ILE A 423 -11.25 -8.49 -11.96
C ILE A 423 -11.84 -9.70 -11.23
N ALA A 424 -11.90 -10.86 -11.88
CA ALA A 424 -12.40 -12.09 -11.26
C ALA A 424 -11.55 -12.49 -10.05
N PHE A 425 -10.23 -12.35 -10.12
CA PHE A 425 -9.34 -12.57 -8.99
C PHE A 425 -9.61 -11.60 -7.82
N PHE A 426 -9.80 -10.31 -8.08
CA PHE A 426 -10.13 -9.36 -7.01
C PHE A 426 -11.51 -9.62 -6.39
N LEU A 427 -12.51 -10.00 -7.19
CA LEU A 427 -13.82 -10.40 -6.68
C LEU A 427 -13.73 -11.69 -5.85
N PHE A 428 -12.93 -12.65 -6.30
CA PHE A 428 -12.63 -13.88 -5.56
C PHE A 428 -11.96 -13.58 -4.22
N THR A 429 -10.99 -12.67 -4.18
CA THR A 429 -10.39 -12.20 -2.92
C THR A 429 -11.44 -11.60 -1.99
N ILE A 430 -12.31 -10.71 -2.48
CA ILE A 430 -13.37 -10.11 -1.65
C ILE A 430 -14.28 -11.20 -1.08
N ALA A 431 -14.60 -12.23 -1.87
CA ALA A 431 -15.37 -13.37 -1.40
C ALA A 431 -14.62 -14.16 -0.30
N ILE A 432 -13.31 -14.40 -0.44
CA ILE A 432 -12.52 -15.07 0.60
C ILE A 432 -12.47 -14.25 1.89
N LEU A 433 -12.40 -12.92 1.80
CA LEU A 433 -12.44 -12.03 2.98
C LEU A 433 -13.76 -12.15 3.76
N SER A 434 -14.82 -12.70 3.18
CA SER A 434 -16.08 -12.99 3.88
C SER A 434 -16.06 -14.28 4.70
N LEU A 435 -15.07 -15.16 4.48
CA LEU A 435 -15.06 -16.51 5.06
C LEU A 435 -14.42 -16.56 6.46
N GLU A 436 -13.47 -15.66 6.76
CA GLU A 436 -12.85 -15.58 8.09
C GLU A 436 -13.58 -14.60 8.99
N ALA A 437 -13.75 -14.97 10.26
CA ALA A 437 -14.54 -14.18 11.21
C ALA A 437 -13.96 -12.77 11.43
N ASP A 438 -12.63 -12.66 11.49
CA ASP A 438 -11.93 -11.40 11.73
C ASP A 438 -12.10 -10.43 10.55
N THR A 439 -12.08 -10.94 9.32
CA THR A 439 -12.20 -10.13 8.11
C THR A 439 -13.65 -9.88 7.71
N ALA A 440 -14.56 -10.80 8.02
CA ALA A 440 -15.98 -10.67 7.76
C ALA A 440 -16.57 -9.47 8.51
N LYS A 441 -16.13 -9.21 9.75
CA LYS A 441 -16.51 -8.01 10.52
C LYS A 441 -16.21 -6.72 9.74
N SER A 442 -15.00 -6.59 9.18
CA SER A 442 -14.63 -5.43 8.35
C SER A 442 -15.46 -5.34 7.07
N LEU A 443 -15.74 -6.48 6.43
CA LEU A 443 -16.57 -6.53 5.23
C LEU A 443 -18.00 -6.05 5.50
N MET A 444 -18.60 -6.42 6.64
CA MET A 444 -19.93 -5.98 7.04
C MET A 444 -20.03 -4.47 7.27
N VAL A 445 -18.92 -3.81 7.63
CA VAL A 445 -18.85 -2.35 7.83
C VAL A 445 -18.66 -1.61 6.51
N SER A 446 -18.06 -2.23 5.50
CA SER A 446 -17.75 -1.58 4.21
C SER A 446 -18.96 -0.95 3.48
N PRO A 447 -20.21 -1.48 3.52
CA PRO A 447 -21.37 -0.83 2.94
C PRO A 447 -21.67 0.55 3.50
N ILE A 448 -21.31 0.82 4.76
CA ILE A 448 -21.50 2.15 5.38
C ILE A 448 -20.72 3.20 4.59
N TRP A 449 -19.50 2.88 4.18
CA TRP A 449 -18.69 3.80 3.36
C TRP A 449 -19.35 4.08 2.00
N PHE A 450 -19.88 3.05 1.34
CA PHE A 450 -20.57 3.24 0.06
C PHE A 450 -21.85 4.07 0.21
N LEU A 451 -22.57 3.93 1.31
CA LEU A 451 -23.72 4.78 1.64
C LEU A 451 -23.30 6.24 1.88
N VAL A 452 -22.22 6.47 2.63
CA VAL A 452 -21.65 7.81 2.84
C VAL A 452 -21.29 8.46 1.51
N LEU A 453 -20.64 7.73 0.60
CA LEU A 453 -20.31 8.23 -0.74
C LEU A 453 -21.56 8.51 -1.57
N ALA A 454 -22.57 7.65 -1.52
CA ALA A 454 -23.83 7.86 -2.23
C ALA A 454 -24.53 9.14 -1.75
N ILE A 455 -24.63 9.33 -0.44
CA ILE A 455 -25.22 10.55 0.16
C ILE A 455 -24.38 11.78 -0.23
N GLY A 456 -23.04 11.68 -0.13
CA GLY A 456 -22.10 12.73 -0.54
C GLY A 456 -22.30 13.16 -1.99
N TYR A 457 -22.35 12.17 -2.90
CA TYR A 457 -22.48 12.39 -4.33
C TYR A 457 -23.85 12.96 -4.71
N PHE A 458 -24.94 12.31 -4.28
CA PHE A 458 -26.30 12.73 -4.66
C PHE A 458 -26.77 13.98 -3.93
N GLY A 459 -26.38 14.15 -2.66
CA GLY A 459 -26.77 15.29 -1.84
C GLY A 459 -26.03 16.57 -2.19
N PHE A 460 -24.70 16.51 -2.33
CA PHE A 460 -23.87 17.71 -2.46
C PHE A 460 -23.29 17.89 -3.86
N TYR A 461 -22.66 16.86 -4.42
CA TYR A 461 -21.85 17.03 -5.64
C TYR A 461 -22.66 17.06 -6.94
N LYS A 462 -23.62 16.16 -7.12
CA LYS A 462 -24.47 16.09 -8.33
C LYS A 462 -25.25 17.38 -8.56
N SER A 463 -25.72 18.00 -7.48
CA SER A 463 -26.42 19.29 -7.51
C SER A 463 -25.49 20.43 -7.94
N LYS A 464 -24.22 20.41 -7.52
CA LYS A 464 -23.20 21.40 -7.92
C LYS A 464 -22.83 21.26 -9.40
N ILE A 465 -22.62 20.02 -9.89
CA ILE A 465 -22.40 19.74 -11.31
C ILE A 465 -23.53 20.30 -12.18
N LYS A 466 -24.78 20.00 -11.82
CA LYS A 466 -25.95 20.48 -12.58
C LYS A 466 -26.04 22.01 -12.64
N ARG A 467 -25.61 22.71 -11.59
CA ARG A 467 -25.60 24.18 -11.57
C ARG A 467 -24.53 24.75 -12.49
N ASN A 468 -23.33 24.18 -12.50
CA ASN A 468 -22.24 24.64 -13.37
C ASN A 468 -22.57 24.44 -14.86
N PHE A 469 -23.12 23.28 -15.24
CA PHE A 469 -23.58 23.04 -16.61
C PHE A 469 -24.82 23.85 -17.03
N ALA A 470 -25.53 24.47 -16.09
CA ALA A 470 -26.65 25.37 -16.40
C ALA A 470 -26.20 26.84 -16.52
N GLN A 471 -24.93 27.14 -16.23
CA GLN A 471 -24.33 28.47 -16.30
C GLN A 471 -23.35 28.61 -17.49
N GLU A 472 -22.97 27.50 -18.13
CA GLU A 472 -22.33 27.42 -19.45
C GLU A 472 -23.39 27.28 -20.55
#